data_AF-A0A1L8QS83-F1
#
_entry.id   AF-A0A1L8QS83-F1
#
_cell.length_a   1.000
_cell.length_b   1.000
_cell.length_c   1.000
_cell.angle_alpha   90.00
_cell.angle_beta   90.00
_cell.angle_gamma   90.00
#
_symmetry.space_group_name_H-M   'P 1'
#
loop_
_entity.id
_entity.type
_entity.pdbx_description
1 polymer ?
#
loop_
_entity_poly.entity_id
_entity_poly.type
_entity_poly.pdbx_seq_one_letter_code
_entity_poly.pdbx_strand_id
1 'polypeptide(L)'
;MMKQKVSRKKMDEILVSDKFFNRGSVMLKVRQGILTIVGWTIVVSTFCWLLIPGIFYEKTLKFFLLFFTIVILVITISFLLLTIWNNHRYKNVLKKKIVINKNRIEKNNEALEQYYDHRFGKKDFRKNVQFYIVSAEKNIANNDITEIFNKRGE
;
A
#
# COMPACT_ATOMS: atom_id res chain seq x y z
N MET A 1 -25.23 -6.52 0.59
CA MET A 1 -24.49 -5.72 -0.41
C MET A 1 -23.40 -6.63 -1.00
N MET A 2 -23.61 -7.15 -2.21
CA MET A 2 -22.83 -8.24 -2.80
C MET A 2 -21.36 -7.83 -3.02
N LYS A 3 -20.41 -8.46 -2.33
CA LYS A 3 -18.98 -8.18 -2.51
C LYS A 3 -18.51 -8.78 -3.84
N GLN A 4 -18.34 -7.93 -4.85
CA GLN A 4 -17.64 -8.32 -6.07
C GLN A 4 -16.26 -8.89 -5.72
N LYS A 5 -16.02 -10.15 -6.11
CA LYS A 5 -14.67 -10.73 -6.13
C LYS A 5 -13.82 -9.98 -7.14
N VAL A 6 -13.04 -9.03 -6.66
CA VAL A 6 -12.08 -8.30 -7.49
C VAL A 6 -10.89 -9.22 -7.78
N SER A 7 -10.67 -9.53 -9.06
CA SER A 7 -9.55 -10.34 -9.56
C SER A 7 -8.18 -9.75 -9.16
N ARG A 8 -7.17 -10.59 -8.89
CA ARG A 8 -5.81 -10.16 -8.50
C ARG A 8 -5.23 -9.12 -9.46
N LYS A 9 -5.40 -9.31 -10.77
CA LYS A 9 -4.97 -8.34 -11.79
C LYS A 9 -5.57 -6.94 -11.58
N LYS A 10 -6.83 -6.87 -11.16
CA LYS A 10 -7.55 -5.61 -10.91
C LYS A 10 -7.10 -4.95 -9.60
N MET A 11 -6.61 -5.72 -8.63
CA MET A 11 -5.99 -5.16 -7.42
C MET A 11 -4.55 -4.72 -7.64
N ASP A 12 -3.77 -5.44 -8.44
CA ASP A 12 -2.42 -5.00 -8.83
C ASP A 12 -2.51 -3.69 -9.62
N GLU A 13 -3.49 -3.58 -10.53
CA GLU A 13 -3.78 -2.33 -11.24
C GLU A 13 -4.13 -1.19 -10.26
N ILE A 14 -5.02 -1.41 -9.28
CA ILE A 14 -5.41 -0.38 -8.31
C ILE A 14 -4.27 -0.01 -7.35
N LEU A 15 -3.42 -0.97 -6.95
CA LEU A 15 -2.33 -0.75 -5.99
C LEU A 15 -1.11 -0.10 -6.64
N VAL A 16 -0.87 -0.37 -7.92
CA VAL A 16 0.25 0.17 -8.68
C VAL A 16 -0.13 1.46 -9.42
N SER A 17 -1.41 1.65 -9.80
CA SER A 17 -1.86 2.87 -10.49
C SER A 17 -2.13 4.00 -9.50
N ASP A 18 -1.23 4.98 -9.43
CA ASP A 18 -1.59 6.28 -8.86
C ASP A 18 -2.70 6.92 -9.71
N LYS A 19 -3.57 7.72 -9.08
CA LYS A 19 -4.57 8.54 -9.75
C LYS A 19 -3.95 9.44 -10.81
N PHE A 20 -2.67 9.81 -10.66
CA PHE A 20 -1.91 10.49 -11.70
C PHE A 20 -1.81 9.68 -13.00
N PHE A 21 -1.62 8.35 -12.97
CA PHE A 21 -1.44 7.55 -14.19
C PHE A 21 -2.76 7.12 -14.86
N ASN A 22 -3.90 7.29 -14.19
CA ASN A 22 -5.19 6.90 -14.74
C ASN A 22 -5.65 7.75 -15.95
N ARG A 23 -6.45 7.13 -16.84
CA ARG A 23 -6.86 7.69 -18.15
C ARG A 23 -7.81 8.89 -18.09
N GLY A 24 -8.20 9.38 -16.89
CA GLY A 24 -9.16 10.47 -16.71
C GLY A 24 -8.69 11.67 -15.86
N SER A 25 -7.43 11.69 -15.40
CA SER A 25 -6.93 12.69 -14.45
C SER A 25 -6.09 13.80 -15.10
N VAL A 26 -6.47 14.26 -16.29
CA VAL A 26 -5.71 15.25 -17.08
C VAL A 26 -5.42 16.53 -16.29
N MET A 27 -6.37 17.02 -15.49
CA MET A 27 -6.18 18.20 -14.65
C MET A 27 -5.07 18.04 -13.60
N LEU A 28 -4.95 16.85 -13.00
CA LEU A 28 -3.88 16.55 -12.04
C LEU A 28 -2.52 16.49 -12.73
N LYS A 29 -2.47 15.90 -13.93
CA LYS A 29 -1.27 15.82 -14.76
C LYS A 29 -0.74 17.20 -15.12
N VAL A 30 -1.62 18.09 -15.60
CA VAL A 30 -1.27 19.46 -15.99
C VAL A 30 -0.82 20.27 -14.77
N ARG A 31 -1.58 20.22 -13.65
CA ARG A 31 -1.21 20.98 -12.45
C ARG A 31 0.14 20.55 -11.88
N GLN A 32 0.41 19.25 -11.82
CA GLN A 32 1.69 18.73 -11.34
C GLN A 32 2.82 19.07 -12.31
N GLY A 33 2.60 18.93 -13.63
CA GLY A 33 3.58 19.32 -14.63
C GLY A 33 3.98 20.80 -14.55
N ILE A 34 3.01 21.71 -14.41
CA ILE A 34 3.27 23.15 -14.24
C ILE A 34 4.09 23.41 -12.97
N LEU A 35 3.68 22.83 -11.82
CA LEU A 35 4.42 22.99 -10.57
C LEU A 35 5.86 22.45 -10.67
N THR A 36 6.05 21.33 -11.37
CA THR A 36 7.39 20.77 -11.60
C THR A 36 8.24 21.69 -12.45
N ILE A 37 7.72 22.23 -13.56
CA ILE A 37 8.45 23.19 -14.40
C ILE A 37 8.81 24.43 -13.59
N VAL A 38 7.86 25.02 -12.87
CA VAL A 38 8.11 26.20 -12.01
C VAL A 38 9.19 25.90 -10.96
N GLY A 39 9.11 24.75 -10.29
CA GLY A 39 10.11 24.34 -9.31
C GLY A 39 11.51 24.24 -9.92
N TRP A 40 11.64 23.58 -11.07
CA TRP A 40 12.93 23.47 -11.77
C TRP A 40 13.44 24.82 -12.27
N THR A 41 12.57 25.71 -12.76
CA THR A 41 12.97 27.07 -13.18
C THR A 41 13.56 27.86 -12.02
N ILE A 42 12.97 27.79 -10.83
CA ILE A 42 13.50 28.45 -9.62
C ILE A 42 14.88 27.88 -9.28
N VAL A 43 15.03 26.56 -9.27
CA VAL A 43 16.30 25.90 -8.99
C VAL A 43 17.37 26.33 -9.99
N VAL A 44 17.10 26.20 -11.30
CA VAL A 44 18.06 26.58 -12.36
C VAL A 44 18.43 28.06 -12.25
N SER A 45 17.44 28.94 -12.01
CA SER A 45 17.69 30.38 -11.84
C SER A 45 18.67 30.68 -10.72
N THR A 46 18.66 29.94 -9.60
CA THR A 46 19.62 30.14 -8.50
C THR A 46 21.07 29.80 -8.89
N PHE A 47 21.26 28.91 -9.87
CA PHE A 47 22.59 28.53 -10.37
C PHE A 47 23.04 29.36 -11.57
N CYS A 48 22.13 29.88 -12.40
CA CYS A 48 22.48 30.73 -13.54
C CYS A 48 23.28 31.97 -13.14
N TRP A 49 22.99 32.57 -11.97
CA TRP A 49 23.73 33.74 -11.49
C TRP A 49 25.20 33.44 -11.13
N LEU A 50 25.55 32.16 -10.88
CA LEU A 50 26.93 31.74 -10.60
C LEU A 50 27.81 31.73 -11.85
N LEU A 51 27.21 31.68 -13.03
CA LEU A 51 27.92 31.65 -14.30
C LEU A 51 28.42 33.05 -14.73
N ILE A 52 28.09 34.09 -13.97
CA ILE A 52 28.53 35.47 -14.23
C ILE A 52 29.82 35.72 -13.43
N PRO A 53 31.01 35.67 -14.06
CA PRO A 53 32.27 35.90 -13.37
C PRO A 53 32.37 37.34 -12.86
N GLY A 54 32.81 37.52 -11.60
CA GLY A 54 33.22 38.83 -11.05
C GLY A 54 32.35 39.45 -9.94
N ILE A 55 31.29 38.79 -9.46
CA ILE A 55 30.29 39.44 -8.55
C ILE A 55 30.40 38.91 -7.09
N PHE A 56 31.55 39.04 -6.42
CA PHE A 56 31.72 38.91 -4.94
C PHE A 56 31.87 37.50 -4.30
N TYR A 57 32.99 36.80 -4.50
CA TYR A 57 33.32 35.51 -3.86
C TYR A 57 32.95 35.36 -2.36
N GLU A 58 33.28 36.33 -1.50
CA GLU A 58 32.97 36.22 -0.06
C GLU A 58 31.49 36.45 0.29
N LYS A 59 30.82 37.39 -0.39
CA LYS A 59 29.39 37.66 -0.16
C LYS A 59 28.54 36.50 -0.68
N THR A 60 28.99 35.84 -1.76
CA THR A 60 28.33 34.66 -2.33
C THR A 60 28.32 33.48 -1.36
N LEU A 61 29.43 33.21 -0.65
CA LEU A 61 29.48 32.12 0.34
C LEU A 61 28.52 32.34 1.52
N LYS A 62 28.47 33.57 2.07
CA LYS A 62 27.52 33.91 3.15
C LYS A 62 26.06 33.81 2.68
N PHE A 63 25.78 34.22 1.45
CA PHE A 63 24.46 34.07 0.84
C PHE A 63 24.06 32.59 0.69
N PHE A 64 24.96 31.74 0.19
CA PHE A 64 24.69 30.30 0.07
C PHE A 64 24.45 29.63 1.40
N LEU A 65 25.28 29.93 2.41
CA LEU A 65 25.08 29.39 3.75
C LEU A 65 23.72 29.77 4.31
N LEU A 66 23.31 31.03 4.17
CA LEU A 66 21.99 31.50 4.61
C LEU A 66 20.86 30.79 3.83
N PHE A 67 20.98 30.71 2.50
CA PHE A 67 20.01 30.05 1.63
C PHE A 67 19.82 28.57 2.00
N PHE A 68 20.91 27.80 2.07
CA PHE A 68 20.84 26.38 2.42
C PHE A 68 20.32 26.16 3.85
N THR A 69 20.66 27.04 4.80
CA THR A 69 20.12 26.97 6.16
C THR A 69 18.59 27.12 6.16
N ILE A 70 18.07 28.10 5.42
CA ILE A 70 16.61 28.31 5.30
C ILE A 70 15.96 27.10 4.61
N VAL A 71 16.55 26.59 3.52
CA VAL A 71 16.02 25.43 2.79
C VAL A 71 15.98 24.19 3.69
N ILE A 72 17.05 23.90 4.42
CA ILE A 72 17.12 22.77 5.36
C ILE A 72 16.06 22.90 6.44
N LEU A 73 15.87 24.11 6.99
CA LEU A 73 14.86 24.38 8.01
C LEU A 73 13.43 24.15 7.47
N VAL A 74 13.12 24.65 6.27
CA VAL A 74 11.82 24.44 5.61
C VAL A 74 11.57 22.96 5.34
N ILE A 75 12.57 22.24 4.81
CA ILE A 75 12.49 20.80 4.55
C ILE A 75 12.24 20.04 5.86
N THR A 76 12.98 20.37 6.92
CA THR A 76 12.85 19.71 8.24
C THR A 76 11.46 19.91 8.81
N ILE A 77 10.94 21.13 8.81
CA ILE A 77 9.58 21.44 9.28
C ILE A 77 8.54 20.68 8.43
N SER A 78 8.71 20.66 7.10
CA SER A 78 7.82 19.94 6.20
C SER A 78 7.78 18.44 6.52
N PHE A 79 8.93 17.80 6.71
CA PHE A 79 9.01 16.38 7.08
C PHE A 79 8.35 16.09 8.43
N LEU A 80 8.53 16.95 9.43
CA LEU A 80 7.88 16.81 10.73
C LEU A 80 6.35 16.87 10.59
N LEU A 81 5.83 17.87 9.87
CA LEU A 81 4.41 18.01 9.61
C LEU A 81 3.82 16.81 8.85
N LEU A 82 4.51 16.35 7.80
CA LEU A 82 4.12 15.16 7.04
C LEU A 82 4.13 13.91 7.91
N THR A 83 5.11 13.76 8.80
CA THR A 83 5.20 12.61 9.71
C THR A 83 4.04 12.60 10.70
N ILE A 84 3.73 13.75 11.31
CA ILE A 84 2.58 13.91 12.22
C ILE A 84 1.27 13.60 11.48
N TRP A 85 1.09 14.19 10.29
CA TRP A 85 -0.13 14.01 9.50
C TRP A 85 -0.29 12.55 9.05
N ASN A 86 0.79 11.91 8.60
CA ASN A 86 0.76 10.52 8.18
C ASN A 86 0.45 9.59 9.36
N ASN A 87 1.04 9.82 10.53
CA ASN A 87 0.76 9.02 11.72
C ASN A 87 -0.69 9.20 12.19
N HIS A 88 -1.22 10.43 12.17
CA HIS A 88 -2.62 10.71 12.46
C HIS A 88 -3.56 10.00 11.48
N ARG A 89 -3.28 10.10 10.17
CA ARG A 89 -4.05 9.44 9.11
C ARG A 89 -3.97 7.92 9.24
N TYR A 90 -2.81 7.37 9.57
CA TYR A 90 -2.64 5.94 9.81
C TYR A 90 -3.51 5.45 10.96
N LYS A 91 -3.44 6.12 12.12
CA LYS A 91 -4.20 5.75 13.31
C LYS A 91 -5.72 5.86 13.10
N ASN A 92 -6.17 6.91 12.39
CA ASN A 92 -7.59 7.24 12.29
C ASN A 92 -8.29 6.67 11.04
N VAL A 93 -7.57 6.44 9.95
CA VAL A 93 -8.16 6.01 8.67
C VAL A 93 -7.72 4.59 8.32
N LEU A 94 -6.41 4.31 8.35
CA LEU A 94 -5.87 3.02 7.87
C LEU A 94 -6.12 1.89 8.87
N LYS A 95 -5.87 2.12 10.16
CA LYS A 95 -6.08 1.11 11.21
C LYS A 95 -7.56 0.74 11.42
N LYS A 96 -8.50 1.65 11.12
CA LYS A 96 -9.94 1.41 11.22
C LYS A 96 -10.51 0.56 10.07
N LYS A 97 -9.79 0.45 8.95
CA LYS A 97 -10.19 -0.44 7.86
C LYS A 97 -9.96 -1.87 8.34
N ILE A 98 -11.02 -2.57 8.72
CA ILE A 98 -10.98 -3.99 9.11
C ILE A 98 -10.48 -4.79 7.89
N VAL A 99 -9.16 -4.98 7.78
CA VAL A 99 -8.54 -5.78 6.71
C VAL A 99 -8.92 -7.26 6.90
N ILE A 100 -9.17 -7.67 8.13
CA ILE A 100 -9.46 -9.05 8.52
C ILE A 100 -10.82 -9.12 9.21
N ASN A 101 -11.85 -9.58 8.48
CA ASN A 101 -13.15 -9.87 9.06
C ASN A 101 -13.05 -11.15 9.91
N LYS A 102 -12.96 -11.01 11.23
CA LYS A 102 -12.87 -12.13 12.18
C LYS A 102 -14.02 -13.14 12.00
N ASN A 103 -15.25 -12.66 11.87
CA ASN A 103 -16.43 -13.51 11.67
C ASN A 103 -16.32 -14.34 10.39
N ARG A 104 -15.73 -13.78 9.33
CA ARG A 104 -15.51 -14.53 8.08
C ARG A 104 -14.47 -15.63 8.27
N ILE A 105 -13.39 -15.36 9.00
CA ILE A 105 -12.36 -16.37 9.30
C ILE A 105 -12.96 -17.50 10.13
N GLU A 106 -13.73 -17.16 11.15
CA GLU A 106 -14.35 -18.13 12.04
C GLU A 106 -15.33 -19.04 11.28
N LYS A 107 -16.22 -18.47 10.46
CA LYS A 107 -17.12 -19.24 9.58
C LYS A 107 -16.37 -20.15 8.60
N ASN A 108 -15.27 -19.67 8.04
CA ASN A 108 -14.45 -20.45 7.11
C ASN A 108 -13.72 -21.60 7.83
N ASN A 109 -13.23 -21.36 9.06
CA ASN A 109 -12.59 -22.37 9.88
C ASN A 109 -13.58 -23.47 10.29
N GLU A 110 -14.80 -23.09 10.70
CA GLU A 110 -15.86 -24.06 11.02
C GLU A 110 -16.21 -24.94 9.81
N ALA A 111 -16.29 -24.34 8.61
CA ALA A 111 -16.58 -25.06 7.38
C ALA A 111 -15.48 -26.06 7.01
N LEU A 112 -14.22 -25.65 7.18
CA LEU A 112 -13.06 -26.52 6.98
C LEU A 112 -13.06 -27.67 7.98
N GLU A 113 -13.31 -27.40 9.26
CA GLU A 113 -13.35 -28.45 10.27
C GLU A 113 -14.46 -29.47 9.98
N GLN A 114 -15.64 -29.04 9.56
CA GLN A 114 -16.71 -29.94 9.13
C GLN A 114 -16.33 -30.77 7.89
N TYR A 115 -15.70 -30.15 6.90
CA TYR A 115 -15.21 -30.86 5.71
C TYR A 115 -14.14 -31.90 6.08
N TYR A 116 -13.22 -31.56 6.97
CA TYR A 116 -12.19 -32.48 7.46
C TYR A 116 -12.74 -33.57 8.35
N ASP A 117 -13.71 -33.29 9.22
CA ASP A 117 -14.35 -34.28 10.09
C ASP A 117 -15.05 -35.36 9.27
N HIS A 118 -15.77 -34.95 8.21
CA HIS A 118 -16.44 -35.88 7.30
C HIS A 118 -15.44 -36.79 6.57
N ARG A 119 -14.28 -36.27 6.19
CA ARG A 119 -13.35 -36.99 5.30
C ARG A 119 -12.29 -37.80 6.03
N PHE A 120 -11.73 -37.21 7.07
CA PHE A 120 -10.56 -37.69 7.80
C PHE A 120 -10.88 -38.10 9.25
N GLY A 121 -12.15 -37.98 9.67
CA GLY A 121 -12.56 -38.24 11.05
C GLY A 121 -12.29 -37.05 11.98
N LYS A 122 -12.72 -37.15 13.24
CA LYS A 122 -12.69 -36.04 14.21
C LYS A 122 -11.29 -35.44 14.42
N LYS A 123 -11.25 -34.13 14.67
CA LYS A 123 -10.02 -33.37 14.98
C LYS A 123 -9.10 -34.02 16.01
N ASP A 124 -9.66 -34.57 17.09
CA ASP A 124 -8.86 -35.20 18.16
C ASP A 124 -8.12 -36.43 17.66
N PHE A 125 -8.75 -37.26 16.82
CA PHE A 125 -8.11 -38.39 16.18
C PHE A 125 -6.97 -37.92 15.26
N ARG A 126 -7.24 -36.96 14.38
CA ARG A 126 -6.26 -36.45 13.40
C ARG A 126 -5.01 -35.86 14.04
N LYS A 127 -5.13 -35.26 15.23
CA LYS A 127 -4.01 -34.67 15.97
C LYS A 127 -3.20 -35.66 16.80
N ASN A 128 -3.78 -36.83 17.10
CA ASN A 128 -3.16 -37.84 17.97
C ASN A 128 -2.45 -38.96 17.21
N VAL A 129 -2.55 -39.00 15.88
CA VAL A 129 -1.88 -39.98 15.03
C VAL A 129 -0.68 -39.35 14.32
N GLN A 130 0.45 -40.08 14.28
CA GLN A 130 1.66 -39.61 13.59
C GLN A 130 1.62 -39.88 12.08
N PHE A 131 0.99 -40.98 11.67
CA PHE A 131 0.88 -41.38 10.28
C PHE A 131 -0.56 -41.77 9.95
N TYR A 132 -1.08 -41.24 8.83
CA TYR A 132 -2.40 -41.54 8.32
C TYR A 132 -2.33 -41.69 6.80
N ILE A 133 -2.83 -42.81 6.27
CA ILE A 133 -2.88 -43.06 4.84
C ILE A 133 -4.26 -42.64 4.33
N VAL A 134 -4.27 -41.70 3.40
CA VAL A 134 -5.48 -41.20 2.76
C VAL A 134 -5.69 -41.98 1.46
N SER A 135 -6.86 -42.59 1.27
CA SER A 135 -7.22 -43.20 -0.02
C SER A 135 -7.34 -42.13 -1.10
N ALA A 136 -7.07 -42.48 -2.36
CA ALA A 136 -7.15 -41.52 -3.48
C ALA A 136 -8.53 -40.82 -3.55
N GLU A 137 -9.61 -41.56 -3.27
CA GLU A 137 -10.99 -41.06 -3.21
C GLU A 137 -11.21 -40.01 -2.11
N LYS A 138 -10.39 -40.04 -1.04
CA LYS A 138 -10.41 -39.10 0.08
C LYS A 138 -9.38 -37.96 -0.07
N ASN A 139 -8.72 -37.83 -1.22
CA ASN A 139 -7.76 -36.76 -1.48
C ASN A 139 -8.42 -35.42 -1.85
N ILE A 140 -7.94 -34.31 -1.29
CA ILE A 140 -8.53 -32.96 -1.45
C ILE A 140 -8.37 -32.51 -2.90
N ALA A 141 -9.47 -32.20 -3.58
CA ALA A 141 -9.39 -31.71 -4.95
C ALA A 141 -8.93 -30.25 -4.96
N ASN A 142 -8.30 -29.83 -6.06
CA ASN A 142 -7.67 -28.50 -6.20
C ASN A 142 -8.60 -27.32 -5.86
N ASN A 143 -9.91 -27.49 -6.08
CA ASN A 143 -10.90 -26.43 -5.90
C ASN A 143 -11.77 -26.58 -4.64
N ASP A 144 -11.68 -27.68 -3.90
CA ASP A 144 -12.58 -27.98 -2.77
C ASP A 144 -12.59 -26.85 -1.74
N ILE A 145 -11.41 -26.40 -1.32
CA ILE A 145 -11.26 -25.35 -0.31
C ILE A 145 -11.80 -24.01 -0.81
N THR A 146 -11.57 -23.72 -2.08
CA THR A 146 -12.05 -22.49 -2.72
C THR A 146 -13.58 -22.51 -2.81
N GLU A 147 -14.18 -23.64 -3.15
CA GLU A 147 -15.62 -23.83 -3.19
C GLU A 147 -16.27 -23.71 -1.81
N ILE A 148 -15.66 -24.31 -0.77
CA ILE A 148 -16.13 -24.17 0.62
C ILE A 148 -16.17 -22.70 1.04
N PHE A 149 -15.11 -21.95 0.74
CA PHE A 149 -15.05 -20.52 1.05
C PHE A 149 -16.04 -19.70 0.23
N ASN A 150 -16.37 -20.11 -0.99
CA ASN A 150 -17.34 -19.42 -1.84
C ASN A 150 -18.78 -19.73 -1.48
N LYS A 151 -19.06 -20.94 -0.99
CA LYS A 151 -20.40 -21.39 -0.61
C LYS A 151 -20.88 -20.76 0.70
N ARG A 152 -19.95 -20.40 1.60
CA ARG A 152 -20.26 -19.71 2.87
C ARG A 152 -19.83 -18.24 2.92
N GLY A 153 -18.96 -17.80 2.02
CA GLY A 153 -18.52 -16.43 1.92
C GLY A 153 -19.47 -15.59 1.07
N GLU A 154 -20.22 -14.71 1.71
CA GLU A 154 -20.64 -13.45 1.08
C GLU A 154 -19.42 -12.55 0.77
#